data_AF-A0A0M4QXT7-F1
#
_entry.id   AF-A0A0M4QXT7-F1
#
_cell.length_a   1.000
_cell.length_b   1.000
_cell.length_c   1.000
_cell.angle_alpha   90.00
_cell.angle_beta   90.00
_cell.angle_gamma   90.00
#
_symmetry.space_group_name_H-M   'P 1'
#
loop_
_entity.id
_entity.type
_entity.pdbx_description
1 polymer ?
#
loop_
_entity_poly.entity_id
_entity_poly.type
_entity_poly.pdbx_seq_one_letter_code
_entity_poly.pdbx_strand_id
1 'polypeptide(L)'
;MALANILSEMPDLLERTLAEHTPDAQGFCRECRDATGVSATWPCVTRELAEQARSMSSAQPPAPGHRAGEGTVAGRRRARDLSAPARDLSVPAGNGRHRSI
;
A
#
# COMPACT_ATOMS: atom_id res chain seq x y z
N MET A 1 -3.37 -29.20 12.20
CA MET A 1 -2.77 -28.16 11.33
C MET A 1 -3.69 -26.94 11.28
N ALA A 2 -3.81 -26.18 12.37
CA ALA A 2 -4.64 -24.96 12.39
C ALA A 2 -3.79 -23.69 12.23
N LEU A 3 -2.63 -23.63 12.89
CA LEU A 3 -1.78 -22.45 12.91
C LEU A 3 -1.16 -22.12 11.55
N ALA A 4 -0.65 -23.12 10.81
CA ALA A 4 -0.05 -22.91 9.49
C ALA A 4 -1.08 -22.38 8.47
N ASN A 5 -2.33 -22.81 8.56
CA ASN A 5 -3.40 -22.34 7.67
C ASN A 5 -3.73 -20.87 7.94
N ILE A 6 -3.90 -20.50 9.21
CA ILE A 6 -4.15 -19.12 9.64
C ILE A 6 -3.00 -18.19 9.22
N LEU A 7 -1.75 -18.65 9.36
CA LEU A 7 -0.57 -17.88 8.92
C LEU A 7 -0.52 -17.74 7.39
N SER A 8 -0.94 -18.75 6.63
CA SER A 8 -0.98 -18.68 5.16
C SER A 8 -2.01 -17.67 4.63
N GLU A 9 -3.06 -17.41 5.41
CA GLU A 9 -4.08 -16.38 5.13
C GLU A 9 -3.62 -14.97 5.53
N MET A 10 -2.54 -14.84 6.31
CA MET A 10 -1.97 -13.57 6.80
C MET A 10 -0.48 -13.47 6.47
N PRO A 11 -0.11 -13.14 5.21
CA PRO A 11 1.27 -13.13 4.75
C PRO A 11 2.16 -12.12 5.49
N ASP A 12 1.63 -10.97 5.91
CA ASP A 12 2.41 -9.97 6.65
C ASP A 12 2.86 -10.49 8.04
N LEU A 13 1.95 -11.20 8.73
CA LEU A 13 2.26 -11.82 10.02
C LEU A 13 3.24 -12.98 9.85
N LEU A 14 3.08 -13.74 8.77
CA LEU A 14 3.96 -14.84 8.43
C LEU A 14 5.40 -14.37 8.17
N GLU A 15 5.58 -13.36 7.31
CA GLU A 15 6.90 -12.78 7.00
C GLU A 15 7.55 -12.21 8.26
N ARG A 16 6.78 -11.52 9.11
CA ARG A 16 7.27 -11.01 10.39
C ARG A 16 7.71 -12.14 11.33
N THR A 17 6.93 -13.22 11.45
CA THR A 17 7.27 -14.38 12.28
C THR A 17 8.57 -15.04 11.79
N LEU A 18 8.76 -15.14 10.47
CA LEU A 18 10.00 -15.66 9.88
C LEU A 18 11.19 -14.74 10.14
N ALA A 19 11.00 -13.43 10.17
CA ALA A 19 12.04 -12.45 10.44
C ALA A 19 12.42 -12.37 11.93
N GLU A 20 11.44 -12.53 12.83
CA GLU A 20 11.65 -12.51 14.29
C GLU A 20 12.32 -13.80 14.76
N HIS A 21 11.85 -14.96 14.29
CA HIS A 21 12.41 -16.26 14.65
C HIS A 21 13.67 -16.58 13.84
N THR A 22 14.82 -16.15 14.36
CA THR A 22 16.15 -16.37 13.78
C THR A 22 17.04 -17.27 14.65
N PRO A 23 18.01 -17.99 14.06
CA PRO A 23 18.96 -18.79 14.82
C PRO A 23 19.94 -17.90 15.57
N ASP A 24 20.26 -18.29 16.80
CA ASP A 24 21.37 -17.78 17.57
C ASP A 24 22.67 -18.55 17.26
N ALA A 25 23.82 -17.97 17.59
CA ALA A 25 25.14 -18.59 17.38
C ALA A 25 25.30 -19.95 18.08
N GLN A 26 24.43 -20.25 19.04
CA GLN A 26 24.42 -21.46 19.85
C GLN A 26 23.44 -22.53 19.33
N GLY A 27 22.73 -22.27 18.22
CA GLY A 27 21.74 -23.21 17.67
C GLY A 27 20.38 -23.17 18.37
N PHE A 28 20.01 -22.03 18.97
CA PHE A 28 18.70 -21.80 19.60
C PHE A 28 17.95 -20.67 18.90
N CYS A 29 16.63 -20.63 19.01
CA CYS A 29 15.84 -19.50 18.51
C CYS A 29 15.99 -18.29 19.44
N ARG A 30 16.27 -17.11 18.86
CA ARG A 30 16.42 -15.85 19.62
C ARG A 30 15.10 -15.36 20.23
N GLU A 31 14.01 -15.45 19.45
CA GLU A 31 12.70 -14.96 19.88
C GLU A 31 12.02 -15.88 20.89
N CYS A 32 12.32 -17.17 20.87
CA CYS A 32 11.80 -18.11 21.86
C CYS A 32 12.50 -18.01 23.23
N ARG A 33 13.48 -17.11 23.39
CA ARG A 33 14.15 -16.91 24.67
C ARG A 33 13.22 -16.17 25.62
N ASP A 34 12.72 -16.87 26.63
CA ASP A 34 11.88 -16.26 27.66
C ASP A 34 12.71 -15.52 28.73
N ALA A 35 12.03 -14.84 29.66
CA ALA A 35 12.66 -14.11 30.77
C ALA A 35 13.46 -15.02 31.74
N THR A 36 13.27 -16.33 31.67
CA THR A 36 14.01 -17.32 32.47
C THR A 36 15.28 -17.81 31.75
N GLY A 37 15.50 -17.38 30.50
CA GLY A 37 16.65 -17.73 29.67
C GLY A 37 16.48 -19.03 28.89
N VAL A 38 15.34 -19.72 29.03
CA VAL A 38 15.05 -20.93 28.27
C VAL A 38 14.76 -20.54 26.83
N SER A 39 15.50 -21.13 25.89
CA SER A 39 15.34 -20.91 24.46
C SER A 39 15.03 -22.24 23.77
N ALA A 40 14.08 -22.23 22.83
CA ALA A 40 13.82 -23.41 22.02
C ALA A 40 15.02 -23.73 21.11
N THR A 41 15.34 -25.01 20.94
CA THR A 41 16.34 -25.46 19.96
C THR A 41 15.93 -25.03 18.55
N TRP A 42 16.89 -24.63 17.74
CA TRP A 42 16.67 -24.31 16.34
C TRP A 42 16.70 -25.58 15.48
N PRO A 43 15.77 -25.74 14.50
CA PRO A 43 14.62 -24.89 14.23
C PRO A 43 13.53 -25.06 15.30
N CYS A 44 12.93 -23.95 15.72
CA CYS A 44 11.83 -24.01 16.69
C CYS A 44 10.51 -24.36 16.00
N VAL A 45 9.55 -24.93 16.74
CA VAL A 45 8.24 -25.35 16.20
C VAL A 45 7.53 -24.22 15.46
N THR A 46 7.59 -22.98 15.97
CA THR A 46 6.99 -21.81 15.31
C THR A 46 7.64 -21.51 13.96
N ARG A 47 8.97 -21.67 13.86
CA ARG A 47 9.72 -21.49 12.62
C ARG A 47 9.30 -22.54 11.58
N GLU A 48 9.19 -23.80 11.98
CA GLU A 48 8.77 -24.87 11.08
C GLU A 48 7.34 -24.67 10.57
N LEU A 49 6.41 -24.23 11.43
CA LEU A 49 5.03 -23.94 11.04
C LEU A 49 4.95 -22.75 10.08
N ALA A 50 5.78 -21.73 10.28
CA ALA A 50 5.87 -20.60 9.36
C ALA A 50 6.43 -21.03 7.99
N GLU A 51 7.45 -21.88 7.94
CA GLU A 51 7.98 -22.41 6.67
C GLU A 51 6.95 -23.27 5.91
N GLN A 52 6.15 -24.05 6.64
CA GLN A 52 5.01 -24.79 6.06
C GLN A 52 3.97 -23.83 5.47
N ALA A 53 3.57 -22.79 6.21
CA ALA A 53 2.62 -21.79 5.74
C ALA A 53 3.12 -21.04 4.50
N ARG A 54 4.42 -20.72 4.44
CA ARG A 54 5.05 -20.09 3.26
C ARG A 54 4.99 -20.99 2.03
N SER A 55 5.23 -22.29 2.22
CA SER A 55 5.14 -23.28 1.15
C SER A 55 3.71 -23.40 0.60
N MET A 56 2.71 -23.31 1.47
CA MET A 56 1.29 -23.30 1.10
C MET A 56 0.90 -22.01 0.36
N SER A 57 1.32 -20.85 0.86
CA SER A 57 1.02 -19.54 0.25
C SER A 57 1.69 -19.36 -1.11
N SER A 58 2.89 -19.91 -1.31
CA SER A 58 3.60 -19.90 -2.60
C SER A 58 2.90 -20.73 -3.69
N ALA A 59 2.10 -21.72 -3.30
CA ALA A 59 1.26 -22.49 -4.21
C ALA A 59 -0.05 -21.78 -4.56
N GLN A 60 -0.42 -20.74 -3.81
CA GLN A 60 -1.54 -19.86 -4.12
C GLN A 60 -1.06 -18.86 -5.20
N PRO A 61 -1.71 -18.79 -6.38
CA PRO A 61 -1.40 -17.72 -7.33
C PRO A 61 -1.60 -16.36 -6.64
N PRO A 62 -0.79 -15.33 -6.95
CA PRO A 62 -0.91 -14.03 -6.28
C PRO A 62 -2.35 -13.55 -6.42
N ALA A 63 -3.04 -13.40 -5.28
CA ALA A 63 -4.33 -12.76 -5.26
C ALA A 63 -4.18 -11.38 -5.92
N PRO A 64 -5.06 -10.98 -6.86
CA PRO A 64 -4.97 -9.68 -7.49
C PRO A 64 -4.98 -8.63 -6.38
N GLY A 65 -3.85 -7.93 -6.26
CA GLY A 65 -3.52 -7.12 -5.11
C GLY A 65 -4.63 -6.14 -4.76
N HIS A 66 -4.81 -5.95 -3.45
CA HIS A 66 -5.37 -4.72 -2.92
C HIS A 66 -4.57 -3.55 -3.51
N ARG A 67 -5.12 -2.90 -4.54
CA ARG A 67 -4.63 -1.64 -5.08
C ARG A 67 -4.70 -0.59 -3.97
N ALA A 68 -3.60 -0.48 -3.25
CA ALA A 68 -3.26 0.71 -2.51
C ALA A 68 -3.18 1.89 -3.51
N GLY A 69 -4.06 2.86 -3.32
CA GLY A 69 -3.88 4.23 -3.80
C GLY A 69 -4.02 4.47 -5.29
N GLU A 70 -5.24 4.77 -5.75
CA GLU A 70 -5.41 5.73 -6.85
C GLU A 70 -6.72 6.50 -6.69
N GLY A 71 -6.75 7.34 -5.65
CA GLY A 71 -7.62 8.50 -5.61
C GLY A 71 -7.13 9.54 -6.63
N THR A 72 -7.35 9.29 -7.91
CA THR A 72 -7.12 10.30 -8.96
C THR A 72 -8.31 11.26 -8.95
N VAL A 73 -8.30 12.20 -8.01
CA VAL A 73 -9.00 13.48 -8.17
C VAL A 73 -8.21 14.30 -9.20
N ALA A 74 -8.32 13.90 -10.48
CA ALA A 74 -7.84 14.71 -11.58
C ALA A 74 -8.81 15.89 -11.77
N GLY A 75 -8.49 16.99 -11.09
CA GLY A 75 -8.48 18.30 -11.73
C GLY A 75 -9.78 18.76 -12.36
N ARG A 76 -10.66 19.29 -11.52
CA ARG A 76 -11.59 20.37 -11.87
C ARG A 76 -10.78 21.55 -12.44
N ARG A 77 -10.56 21.61 -13.77
CA ARG A 77 -10.14 22.83 -14.52
C ARG A 77 -10.10 22.55 -16.04
N ARG A 78 -11.20 22.83 -16.74
CA ARG A 78 -11.16 23.24 -18.16
C ARG A 78 -11.84 24.59 -18.29
N ALA A 79 -11.11 25.62 -17.87
CA ALA A 79 -11.33 26.99 -18.30
C ALA A 79 -10.32 27.27 -19.42
N ARG A 80 -10.81 27.87 -20.52
CA ARG A 80 -10.05 28.35 -21.70
C ARG A 80 -9.55 27.18 -22.57
N ASP A 81 -9.80 27.12 -23.87
CA ASP A 81 -9.63 28.17 -24.86
C ASP A 81 -10.34 27.72 -26.16
N LEU A 82 -11.26 28.50 -26.71
CA LEU A 82 -11.61 28.43 -28.14
C LEU A 82 -11.73 29.87 -28.65
N SER A 83 -10.58 30.36 -29.11
CA SER A 83 -10.44 31.60 -29.89
C SER A 83 -11.29 31.57 -31.16
N ALA A 84 -11.81 32.76 -31.49
CA ALA A 84 -12.68 33.10 -32.63
C ALA A 84 -12.07 32.77 -34.01
N PRO A 85 -12.86 32.91 -35.11
CA PRO A 85 -12.88 34.23 -35.78
C PRO A 85 -14.17 34.56 -36.56
N ALA A 86 -14.46 35.86 -36.69
CA ALA A 86 -14.99 36.56 -37.88
C ALA A 86 -15.53 37.92 -37.41
N ARG A 87 -14.76 38.99 -37.60
CA ARG A 87 -14.88 39.93 -38.72
C ARG A 87 -16.24 40.62 -38.79
N ASP A 88 -16.15 41.92 -38.53
CA ASP A 88 -16.80 43.00 -39.28
C ASP A 88 -18.31 43.14 -39.10
N LEU A 89 -18.71 44.18 -38.35
CA LEU A 89 -19.74 45.15 -38.78
C LEU A 89 -19.80 46.33 -37.78
N SER A 90 -19.25 47.45 -38.22
CA SER A 90 -19.78 48.82 -38.11
C SER A 90 -20.06 49.44 -36.73
N VAL A 91 -19.16 50.36 -36.36
CA VAL A 91 -19.33 51.62 -35.60
C VAL A 91 -20.47 52.44 -36.29
N PRO A 92 -21.32 53.27 -35.61
CA PRO A 92 -20.82 54.37 -34.77
C PRO A 92 -21.64 54.90 -33.57
N ALA A 93 -20.89 55.67 -32.76
CA ALA A 93 -21.25 56.90 -32.07
C ALA A 93 -22.26 56.89 -30.90
N GLY A 94 -21.82 57.49 -29.78
CA GLY A 94 -22.70 57.88 -28.68
C GLY A 94 -21.96 58.46 -27.48
N ASN A 95 -21.64 59.75 -27.56
CA ASN A 95 -21.14 60.62 -26.48
C ASN A 95 -21.87 60.45 -25.13
N GLY A 96 -21.17 60.72 -24.02
CA GLY A 96 -21.86 61.01 -22.75
C GLY A 96 -20.98 61.10 -21.49
N ARG A 97 -20.14 62.13 -21.40
CA ARG A 97 -19.41 62.53 -20.18
C ARG A 97 -20.34 63.24 -19.17
N HIS A 98 -20.69 62.69 -18.01
CA HIS A 98 -21.16 63.49 -16.84
C HIS A 98 -20.85 62.71 -15.53
N ARG A 99 -19.85 63.08 -14.72
CA ARG A 99 -19.79 64.05 -13.58
C ARG A 99 -20.67 63.72 -12.35
N SER A 100 -19.97 63.49 -11.23
CA SER A 100 -20.18 63.91 -9.83
C SER A 100 -21.60 64.02 -9.23
N ILE A 101 -21.78 63.37 -8.07
CA ILE A 101 -22.28 63.96 -6.81
C ILE A 101 -21.72 63.15 -5.63
#